data_AF-A0A2Z6MJY2-F1
#
_entry.id   AF-A0A2Z6MJY2-F1
#
_cell.length_a   1.000
_cell.length_b   1.000
_cell.length_c   1.000
_cell.angle_alpha   90.00
_cell.angle_beta   90.00
_cell.angle_gamma   90.00
#
_symmetry.space_group_name_H-M   'P 1'
#
loop_
_entity.id
_entity.type
_entity.pdbx_description
1 polymer ?
#
loop_
_entity_poly.entity_id
_entity_poly.type
_entity_poly.pdbx_seq_one_letter_code
_entity_poly.pdbx_strand_id
1 'polypeptide(L)'
;MSHQLPLFGGKISIMFPNRFQEVFADPSRDESLIVELLEYKPDIADNGSAAWFLQDLANEQDAEGTVFIEQSGVLEAPGLMYNNIPAVITTAVGQMAISKGRQGREAQNIVKVYLANLRIKGVDTDVLITAYEPIVINPFSESANTVGAGMAVPAAQAGCISMDEVFKLAVTSFKVYDWSLFGASRP
;
A
#
# COMPACT_ATOMS: atom_id res chain seq x y z
N MET A 1 -16.29 -7.87 9.62
CA MET A 1 -15.63 -7.41 10.87
C MET A 1 -14.18 -7.08 10.54
N SER A 2 -13.62 -6.06 11.18
CA SER A 2 -12.20 -5.69 11.12
C SER A 2 -11.53 -5.95 12.47
N HIS A 3 -10.22 -6.15 12.46
CA HIS A 3 -9.41 -6.35 13.65
C HIS A 3 -8.11 -5.55 13.56
N GLN A 4 -7.52 -5.24 14.71
CA GLN A 4 -6.25 -4.55 14.81
C GLN A 4 -5.12 -5.57 14.78
N LEU A 5 -4.16 -5.41 13.88
CA LEU A 5 -3.00 -6.29 13.79
C LEU A 5 -1.73 -5.60 14.30
N PRO A 6 -1.00 -6.21 15.26
CA PRO A 6 0.32 -5.76 15.63
C PRO A 6 1.30 -6.03 14.49
N LEU A 7 2.02 -5.00 14.06
CA LEU A 7 3.11 -5.06 13.10
C LEU A 7 4.46 -4.85 13.78
N PHE A 8 5.52 -5.42 13.19
CA PHE A 8 6.91 -5.28 13.67
C PHE A 8 7.06 -5.62 15.17
N GLY A 9 6.53 -6.79 15.58
CA GLY A 9 6.55 -7.21 16.99
C GLY A 9 5.60 -6.43 17.90
N GLY A 10 4.58 -5.76 17.34
CA GLY A 10 3.60 -4.97 18.08
C GLY A 10 3.96 -3.51 18.29
N LYS A 11 5.04 -3.04 17.66
CA LYS A 11 5.50 -1.65 17.75
C LYS A 11 4.65 -0.70 16.90
N ILE A 12 4.00 -1.22 15.86
CA ILE A 12 3.04 -0.51 15.02
C ILE A 12 1.71 -1.27 15.05
N SER A 13 0.60 -0.59 14.80
CA SER A 13 -0.66 -1.25 14.46
C SER A 13 -1.45 -0.51 13.41
N ILE A 14 -2.38 -1.25 12.82
CA ILE A 14 -3.24 -0.85 11.72
C ILE A 14 -4.44 -1.80 11.69
N MET A 15 -5.60 -1.32 11.24
CA MET A 15 -6.85 -2.07 11.19
C MET A 15 -7.08 -2.71 9.82
N PHE A 16 -7.54 -3.97 9.81
CA PHE A 16 -7.78 -4.74 8.60
C PHE A 16 -9.08 -5.54 8.63
N PRO A 17 -9.73 -5.78 7.48
CA PRO A 17 -10.77 -6.80 7.38
C PRO A 17 -10.20 -8.20 7.62
N ASN A 18 -11.03 -9.11 8.16
CA ASN A 18 -10.65 -10.49 8.49
C ASN A 18 -10.20 -11.36 7.29
N ARG A 19 -10.38 -10.90 6.05
CA ARG A 19 -10.03 -11.64 4.83
C ARG A 19 -8.53 -11.61 4.47
N PHE A 20 -7.76 -10.72 5.10
CA PHE A 20 -6.30 -10.65 4.93
C PHE A 20 -5.60 -11.46 6.04
N GLN A 21 -4.78 -12.45 5.68
CA GLN A 21 -4.01 -13.29 6.62
C GLN A 21 -2.54 -13.40 6.15
N GLU A 22 -1.58 -13.42 7.10
CA GLU A 22 -0.10 -13.58 6.92
C GLU A 22 0.50 -12.91 5.67
N VAL A 23 1.14 -11.73 5.83
CA VAL A 23 1.45 -10.78 4.73
C VAL A 23 0.15 -10.35 4.09
N PHE A 24 -0.39 -9.15 4.38
CA PHE A 24 -1.81 -8.81 4.18
C PHE A 24 -2.31 -9.07 2.76
N ALA A 25 -2.67 -10.31 2.45
CA ALA A 25 -3.11 -10.76 1.14
C ALA A 25 -4.45 -11.46 1.30
N ASP A 26 -5.34 -11.23 0.33
CA ASP A 26 -6.53 -12.03 0.13
C ASP A 26 -6.28 -12.96 -1.06
N PRO A 27 -5.81 -14.20 -0.81
CA PRO A 27 -5.45 -15.13 -1.87
C PRO A 27 -6.64 -15.50 -2.75
N SER A 28 -7.88 -15.39 -2.24
CA SER A 28 -9.08 -15.69 -3.02
C SER A 28 -9.42 -14.62 -4.06
N ARG A 29 -8.75 -13.47 -3.98
CA ARG A 29 -9.00 -12.28 -4.83
C ARG A 29 -7.72 -11.71 -5.44
N ASP A 30 -6.58 -12.28 -5.08
CA ASP A 30 -5.25 -11.85 -5.49
C ASP A 30 -4.93 -10.39 -5.11
N GLU A 31 -5.64 -9.87 -4.11
CA GLU A 31 -5.46 -8.53 -3.54
C GLU A 31 -4.41 -8.58 -2.43
N SER A 32 -3.64 -7.51 -2.28
CA SER A 32 -2.65 -7.42 -1.19
C SER A 32 -2.47 -6.01 -0.68
N LEU A 33 -2.04 -5.89 0.57
CA LEU A 33 -1.63 -4.67 1.21
C LEU A 33 -0.27 -4.90 1.86
N ILE A 34 0.65 -3.99 1.63
CA ILE A 34 2.03 -4.08 2.07
C ILE A 34 2.33 -2.80 2.86
N VAL A 35 3.03 -2.96 3.99
CA VAL A 35 3.51 -1.85 4.81
C VAL A 35 5.02 -1.94 4.89
N GLU A 36 5.71 -0.91 4.43
CA GLU A 36 7.17 -0.84 4.35
C GLU A 36 7.69 0.35 5.13
N LEU A 37 8.85 0.18 5.77
CA LEU A 37 9.58 1.26 6.44
C LEU A 37 10.80 1.59 5.58
N LEU A 38 10.84 2.79 5.03
CA LEU A 38 11.92 3.28 4.18
C LEU A 38 12.62 4.45 4.85
N GLU A 39 13.89 4.65 4.49
CA GLU A 39 14.60 5.88 4.84
C GLU A 39 13.89 7.10 4.24
N TYR A 40 13.72 8.14 5.04
CA TYR A 40 13.12 9.40 4.58
C TYR A 40 13.91 9.98 3.41
N LYS A 41 13.20 10.36 2.34
CA LYS A 41 13.81 11.01 1.16
C LYS A 41 13.67 12.54 1.26
N PRO A 42 14.72 13.27 1.70
CA PRO A 42 14.64 14.73 1.91
C PRO A 42 14.52 15.54 0.63
N ASP A 43 15.01 15.01 -0.50
CA ASP A 43 14.97 15.68 -1.80
C ASP A 43 13.60 15.60 -2.49
N ILE A 44 12.69 14.79 -1.94
CA ILE A 44 11.33 14.66 -2.45
C ILE A 44 10.44 15.58 -1.64
N ALA A 45 9.73 16.49 -2.31
CA ALA A 45 8.77 17.38 -1.66
C ALA A 45 7.62 16.57 -1.04
N ASP A 46 7.08 17.06 0.09
CA ASP A 46 5.97 16.39 0.76
C ASP A 46 4.77 16.20 -0.17
N ASN A 47 4.35 17.31 -0.80
CA ASN A 47 3.29 17.29 -1.80
C ASN A 47 3.77 16.52 -3.03
N GLY A 48 3.05 15.45 -3.37
CA GLY A 48 3.40 14.57 -4.47
C GLY A 48 4.36 13.44 -4.11
N SER A 49 4.81 13.30 -2.86
CA SER A 49 5.70 12.19 -2.46
C SER A 49 5.08 10.82 -2.74
N ALA A 50 3.79 10.62 -2.49
CA ALA A 50 3.11 9.36 -2.85
C ALA A 50 3.07 9.12 -4.37
N ALA A 51 2.90 10.16 -5.19
CA ALA A 51 2.95 10.02 -6.65
C ALA A 51 4.36 9.66 -7.12
N TRP A 52 5.39 10.23 -6.49
CA TRP A 52 6.79 9.87 -6.74
C TRP A 52 7.05 8.39 -6.42
N PHE A 53 6.64 7.92 -5.23
CA PHE A 53 6.80 6.51 -4.85
C PHE A 53 5.99 5.56 -5.74
N LEU A 54 4.82 5.98 -6.22
CA LEU A 54 4.03 5.18 -7.16
C LEU A 54 4.74 5.02 -8.51
N GLN A 55 5.44 6.06 -8.98
CA GLN A 55 6.26 5.99 -10.19
C GLN A 55 7.52 5.14 -9.97
N ASP A 56 8.17 5.29 -8.81
CA ASP A 56 9.34 4.50 -8.42
C ASP A 56 9.00 3.00 -8.39
N LEU A 57 7.90 2.65 -7.73
CA LEU A 57 7.35 1.29 -7.70
C LEU A 57 7.10 0.76 -9.11
N ALA A 58 6.54 1.56 -10.01
CA ALA A 58 6.30 1.09 -11.36
C ALA A 58 7.59 0.86 -12.15
N ASN A 59 8.64 1.65 -11.93
CA ASN A 59 9.94 1.41 -12.54
C ASN A 59 10.53 0.08 -12.05
N GLU A 60 10.42 -0.22 -10.75
CA GLU A 60 10.86 -1.50 -10.17
C GLU A 60 10.07 -2.70 -10.71
N GLN A 61 8.82 -2.50 -11.13
CA GLN A 61 7.95 -3.54 -11.70
C GLN A 61 8.01 -3.62 -13.23
N ASP A 62 8.97 -2.95 -13.88
CA ASP A 62 9.08 -2.83 -15.35
C ASP A 62 7.78 -2.31 -16.00
N ALA A 63 7.03 -1.49 -15.27
CA ALA A 63 5.69 -1.02 -15.60
C ALA A 63 5.63 0.47 -15.97
N GLU A 64 6.79 1.16 -16.05
CA GLU A 64 6.92 2.61 -16.27
C GLU A 64 6.06 3.15 -17.43
N GLY A 65 5.95 2.40 -18.53
CA GLY A 65 5.19 2.80 -19.73
C GLY A 65 3.68 2.59 -19.61
N THR A 66 3.19 2.09 -18.48
CA THR A 66 1.79 1.72 -18.25
C THR A 66 1.16 2.41 -17.06
N VAL A 67 1.94 3.20 -16.31
CA VAL A 67 1.44 3.92 -15.13
C VAL A 67 0.50 5.02 -15.56
N PHE A 68 -0.72 4.93 -15.06
CA PHE A 68 -1.69 6.01 -15.15
C PHE A 68 -2.09 6.44 -13.74
N ILE A 69 -1.66 7.63 -13.31
CA ILE A 69 -2.08 8.20 -12.02
C ILE A 69 -3.49 8.78 -12.17
N GLU A 70 -4.45 8.18 -11.48
CA GLU A 70 -5.84 8.61 -11.49
C GLU A 70 -6.07 9.78 -10.52
N GLN A 71 -5.49 9.69 -9.33
CA GLN A 71 -5.77 10.57 -8.20
C GLN A 71 -4.53 10.75 -7.32
N SER A 72 -4.33 11.95 -6.79
CA SER A 72 -3.36 12.22 -5.73
C SER A 72 -3.91 13.25 -4.75
N GLY A 73 -3.47 13.18 -3.50
CA GLY A 73 -3.98 14.03 -2.44
C GLY A 73 -3.10 14.06 -1.21
N VAL A 74 -3.39 15.02 -0.33
CA VAL A 74 -2.77 15.17 0.98
C VAL A 74 -3.82 14.86 2.04
N LEU A 75 -3.46 14.05 3.03
CA LEU A 75 -4.29 13.73 4.18
C LEU A 75 -3.64 14.29 5.45
N GLU A 76 -4.39 15.02 6.26
CA GLU A 76 -3.91 15.42 7.58
C GLU A 76 -4.05 14.23 8.56
N ALA A 77 -2.96 13.88 9.24
CA ALA A 77 -2.97 12.88 10.31
C ALA A 77 -2.49 13.49 11.62
N PRO A 78 -3.35 14.27 12.30
CA PRO A 78 -2.97 14.96 13.53
C PRO A 78 -2.57 14.02 14.68
N GLY A 79 -2.90 12.72 14.59
CA GLY A 79 -2.57 11.72 15.61
C GLY A 79 -1.20 11.04 15.44
N LEU A 80 -0.51 11.21 14.30
CA LEU A 80 0.80 10.61 14.06
C LEU A 80 1.87 11.70 14.20
N MET A 81 2.52 11.74 15.36
CA MET A 81 3.50 12.77 15.70
C MET A 81 4.64 12.21 16.55
N TYR A 82 5.84 12.75 16.35
CA TYR A 82 7.03 12.45 17.16
C TYR A 82 7.71 13.76 17.57
N ASN A 83 8.00 13.96 18.86
CA ASN A 83 8.58 15.20 19.40
C ASN A 83 7.90 16.49 18.90
N ASN A 84 6.55 16.51 18.89
CA ASN A 84 5.73 17.62 18.39
C ASN A 84 5.87 17.92 16.88
N ILE A 85 6.51 17.05 16.11
CA ILE A 85 6.56 17.12 14.65
C ILE A 85 5.45 16.20 14.09
N PRO A 86 4.40 16.75 13.47
CA PRO A 86 3.36 15.94 12.85
C PRO A 86 3.89 15.24 11.60
N ALA A 87 3.43 14.03 11.35
CA ALA A 87 3.67 13.35 10.10
C ALA A 87 2.87 14.00 8.96
N VAL A 88 3.43 13.95 7.75
CA VAL A 88 2.71 14.36 6.54
C VAL A 88 2.26 13.11 5.81
N ILE A 89 0.97 12.99 5.52
CA ILE A 89 0.45 11.88 4.71
C ILE A 89 0.07 12.39 3.34
N THR A 90 0.57 11.73 2.30
CA THR A 90 0.04 11.89 0.94
C THR A 90 -0.38 10.55 0.37
N THR A 91 -1.31 10.58 -0.56
CA THR A 91 -1.82 9.38 -1.23
C THR A 91 -1.80 9.55 -2.73
N ALA A 92 -1.57 8.47 -3.46
CA ALA A 92 -1.72 8.39 -4.90
C ALA A 92 -2.43 7.07 -5.29
N VAL A 93 -3.21 7.12 -6.35
CA VAL A 93 -3.86 5.94 -6.93
C VAL A 93 -3.52 5.91 -8.41
N GLY A 94 -3.10 4.75 -8.90
CA GLY A 94 -2.87 4.56 -10.33
C GLY A 94 -3.12 3.14 -10.78
N GLN A 95 -3.10 2.94 -12.10
CA GLN A 95 -3.13 1.62 -12.72
C GLN A 95 -1.79 1.34 -13.39
N MET A 96 -1.36 0.09 -13.38
CA MET A 96 -0.15 -0.35 -14.05
C MET A 96 -0.21 -1.85 -14.39
N ALA A 97 0.60 -2.27 -15.35
CA ALA A 97 0.75 -3.67 -15.72
C ALA A 97 1.90 -4.32 -14.94
N ILE A 98 1.63 -5.28 -14.05
CA ILE A 98 2.62 -5.90 -13.17
C ILE A 98 2.61 -7.42 -13.33
N SER A 99 3.79 -8.02 -13.45
CA SER A 99 3.96 -9.47 -13.38
C SER A 99 4.34 -9.87 -11.97
N LYS A 100 3.73 -10.92 -11.41
CA LYS A 100 4.20 -11.48 -10.15
C LYS A 100 5.50 -12.24 -10.38
N GLY A 101 6.50 -12.07 -9.50
CA GLY A 101 7.78 -12.76 -9.61
C GLY A 101 8.50 -12.49 -10.95
N ARG A 102 9.21 -13.50 -11.46
CA ARG A 102 9.99 -13.42 -12.72
C ARG A 102 9.22 -14.03 -13.90
N GLN A 103 7.93 -13.76 -14.01
CA GLN A 103 7.06 -14.34 -15.04
C GLN A 103 7.17 -13.65 -16.42
N GLY A 104 7.81 -12.49 -16.50
CA GLY A 104 7.95 -11.75 -17.75
C GLY A 104 6.74 -10.89 -18.11
N ARG A 105 6.88 -10.07 -19.16
CA ARG A 105 5.88 -9.07 -19.57
C ARG A 105 4.59 -9.71 -20.09
N GLU A 106 4.70 -10.90 -20.69
CA GLU A 106 3.59 -11.68 -21.24
C GLU A 106 2.58 -12.15 -20.19
N ALA A 107 2.98 -12.17 -18.90
CA ALA A 107 2.16 -12.60 -17.77
C ALA A 107 1.69 -11.43 -16.88
N GLN A 108 1.85 -10.18 -17.34
CA GLN A 108 1.45 -9.00 -16.57
C GLN A 108 -0.07 -8.93 -16.38
N ASN A 109 -0.48 -8.77 -15.12
CA ASN A 109 -1.83 -8.42 -14.73
C ASN A 109 -2.01 -6.91 -14.78
N ILE A 110 -3.22 -6.43 -15.11
CA ILE A 110 -3.57 -5.02 -14.92
C ILE A 110 -4.06 -4.87 -13.49
N VAL A 111 -3.38 -4.04 -12.71
CA VAL A 111 -3.65 -3.82 -11.30
C VAL A 111 -3.86 -2.34 -11.03
N LYS A 112 -4.83 -2.06 -10.17
CA LYS A 112 -4.97 -0.77 -9.50
C LYS A 112 -4.11 -0.79 -8.24
N VAL A 113 -3.32 0.25 -8.07
CA VAL A 113 -2.38 0.42 -6.95
C VAL A 113 -2.76 1.68 -6.19
N TYR A 114 -3.00 1.52 -4.90
CA TYR A 114 -3.23 2.59 -3.94
C TYR A 114 -1.97 2.72 -3.09
N LEU A 115 -1.41 3.91 -3.00
CA LEU A 115 -0.18 4.15 -2.25
C LEU A 115 -0.38 5.33 -1.31
N ALA A 116 -0.02 5.15 -0.05
CA ALA A 116 0.13 6.23 0.91
C ALA A 116 1.58 6.32 1.35
N ASN A 117 2.09 7.54 1.42
CA ASN A 117 3.36 7.83 2.05
C ASN A 117 3.12 8.63 3.34
N LEU A 118 3.49 8.06 4.48
CA LEU A 118 3.41 8.65 5.80
C LEU A 118 4.81 9.10 6.22
N ARG A 119 5.11 10.39 6.06
CA ARG A 119 6.44 10.95 6.30
C ARG A 119 6.60 11.32 7.77
N ILE A 120 7.38 10.55 8.51
CA ILE A 120 7.66 10.78 9.93
C ILE A 120 9.06 11.39 10.08
N LYS A 121 9.17 12.68 9.71
CA LYS A 121 10.43 13.42 9.66
C LYS A 121 11.18 13.47 10.99
N GLY A 122 10.48 13.36 12.12
CA GLY A 122 11.11 13.36 13.43
C GLY A 122 12.01 12.15 13.70
N VAL A 123 11.88 11.08 12.91
CA VAL A 123 12.68 9.85 12.97
C VAL A 123 13.22 9.42 11.60
N ASP A 124 13.31 10.36 10.65
CA ASP A 124 13.88 10.14 9.31
C ASP A 124 13.32 8.89 8.59
N THR A 125 12.01 8.65 8.71
CA THR A 125 11.36 7.48 8.09
C THR A 125 10.17 7.89 7.22
N ASP A 126 10.10 7.33 6.01
CA ASP A 126 8.90 7.28 5.18
C ASP A 126 8.23 5.90 5.39
N VAL A 127 6.97 5.87 5.81
CA VAL A 127 6.19 4.62 5.89
C VAL A 127 5.29 4.52 4.67
N LEU A 128 5.53 3.51 3.83
CA LEU A 128 4.70 3.24 2.66
C LEU A 128 3.62 2.23 3.01
N ILE A 129 2.39 2.55 2.65
CA ILE A 129 1.28 1.61 2.66
C ILE A 129 0.83 1.46 1.20
N THR A 130 1.01 0.27 0.63
CA THR A 130 0.69 -0.01 -0.77
C THR A 130 -0.35 -1.11 -0.85
N ALA A 131 -1.46 -0.86 -1.53
CA ALA A 131 -2.54 -1.81 -1.75
C ALA A 131 -2.70 -2.10 -3.25
N TYR A 132 -2.79 -3.39 -3.59
CA TYR A 132 -2.95 -3.90 -4.95
C TYR A 132 -4.33 -4.52 -5.11
N GLU A 133 -5.05 -4.06 -6.12
CA GLU A 133 -6.35 -4.58 -6.54
C GLU A 133 -6.27 -5.01 -8.01
N PRO A 134 -6.32 -6.31 -8.32
CA PRO A 134 -6.38 -6.76 -9.70
C PRO A 134 -7.62 -6.26 -10.44
N ILE A 135 -7.43 -5.80 -11.67
CA ILE A 135 -8.50 -5.45 -12.62
C ILE A 135 -8.62 -6.56 -13.67
N VAL A 136 -7.47 -6.99 -14.23
CA VAL A 136 -7.39 -8.05 -15.24
C VAL A 136 -6.28 -9.02 -14.86
N ILE A 137 -6.64 -10.30 -14.74
CA ILE A 137 -5.70 -11.40 -14.53
C ILE A 137 -5.34 -12.01 -15.88
N ASN A 138 -4.05 -12.03 -16.18
CA ASN A 138 -3.51 -12.60 -17.39
C ASN A 138 -3.54 -14.14 -17.33
N PRO A 139 -3.98 -14.85 -18.39
CA PRO A 139 -3.97 -16.32 -18.42
C PRO A 139 -2.63 -16.99 -18.13
N PHE A 140 -1.51 -16.30 -18.38
CA PHE A 140 -0.16 -16.80 -18.10
C PHE A 140 0.36 -16.40 -16.72
N SER A 141 -0.39 -15.60 -15.96
CA SER A 141 -0.05 -15.24 -14.58
C SER A 141 -0.27 -16.41 -13.63
N GLU A 142 0.55 -16.50 -12.59
CA GLU A 142 0.35 -17.49 -11.51
C GLU A 142 -0.99 -17.27 -10.81
N SER A 143 -1.44 -16.01 -10.71
CA SER A 143 -2.75 -15.63 -10.17
C SER A 143 -3.91 -16.31 -10.90
N ALA A 144 -3.77 -16.60 -12.20
CA ALA A 144 -4.83 -17.26 -12.97
C ALA A 144 -5.16 -18.66 -12.44
N ASN A 145 -4.19 -19.37 -11.84
CA ASN A 145 -4.40 -20.68 -11.24
C ASN A 145 -5.23 -20.61 -9.95
N THR A 146 -5.23 -19.46 -9.29
CA THR A 146 -5.87 -19.27 -7.98
C THR A 146 -7.23 -18.60 -8.11
N VAL A 147 -7.32 -17.52 -8.89
CA VAL A 147 -8.52 -16.67 -8.98
C VAL A 147 -9.19 -16.67 -10.37
N GLY A 148 -8.61 -17.41 -11.32
CA GLY A 148 -9.06 -17.44 -12.72
C GLY A 148 -8.53 -16.28 -13.55
N ALA A 149 -8.41 -16.50 -14.86
CA ALA A 149 -8.00 -15.47 -15.81
C ALA A 149 -9.19 -14.60 -16.26
N GLY A 150 -8.89 -13.38 -16.71
CA GLY A 150 -9.86 -12.42 -17.23
C GLY A 150 -10.14 -11.27 -16.26
N MET A 151 -11.34 -10.68 -16.36
CA MET A 151 -11.73 -9.58 -15.48
C MET A 151 -11.84 -10.07 -14.03
N ALA A 152 -11.10 -9.43 -13.14
CA ALA A 152 -11.25 -9.68 -11.71
C ALA A 152 -12.62 -9.16 -11.24
N VAL A 153 -13.28 -9.89 -10.35
CA VAL A 153 -14.56 -9.49 -9.76
C VAL A 153 -14.26 -8.52 -8.61
N PRO A 154 -14.68 -7.24 -8.64
CA PRO A 154 -14.42 -6.28 -7.55
C PRO A 154 -14.97 -6.72 -6.20
N ALA A 155 -14.30 -6.34 -5.10
CA ALA A 155 -14.65 -6.85 -3.76
C ALA A 155 -16.06 -6.45 -3.33
N ALA A 156 -16.45 -5.20 -3.66
CA ALA A 156 -17.80 -4.70 -3.39
C ALA A 156 -18.90 -5.55 -4.05
N GLN A 157 -18.64 -6.08 -5.26
CA GLN A 157 -19.61 -6.93 -5.98
C GLN A 157 -19.72 -8.34 -5.36
N ALA A 158 -18.67 -8.80 -4.68
CA ALA A 158 -18.66 -10.04 -3.93
C ALA A 158 -19.21 -9.89 -2.49
N GLY A 159 -19.72 -8.70 -2.11
CA GLY A 159 -20.20 -8.41 -0.75
C GLY A 159 -19.08 -8.19 0.27
N CYS A 160 -17.85 -8.01 -0.19
CA CYS A 160 -16.68 -7.69 0.64
C CYS A 160 -16.44 -6.17 0.69
N ILE A 161 -15.72 -5.72 1.72
CA ILE A 161 -15.20 -4.34 1.81
C ILE A 161 -14.24 -4.10 0.64
N SER A 162 -14.42 -2.99 -0.08
CA SER A 162 -13.62 -2.64 -1.27
C SER A 162 -12.17 -2.33 -0.92
N MET A 163 -11.24 -2.51 -1.86
CA MET A 163 -9.83 -2.26 -1.57
C MET A 163 -9.55 -0.79 -1.25
N ASP A 164 -10.32 0.14 -1.81
CA ASP A 164 -10.22 1.56 -1.47
C ASP A 164 -10.61 1.83 0.00
N GLU A 165 -11.65 1.16 0.52
CA GLU A 165 -12.06 1.27 1.92
C GLU A 165 -11.05 0.59 2.85
N VAL A 166 -10.50 -0.55 2.44
CA VAL A 166 -9.40 -1.22 3.17
C VAL A 166 -8.18 -0.31 3.26
N PHE A 167 -7.77 0.29 2.14
CA PHE A 167 -6.65 1.22 2.09
C PHE A 167 -6.88 2.46 2.96
N LYS A 168 -8.05 3.09 2.86
CA LYS A 168 -8.41 4.24 3.72
C LYS A 168 -8.39 3.88 5.20
N LEU A 169 -8.95 2.72 5.56
CA LEU A 169 -8.93 2.23 6.94
C LEU A 169 -7.50 2.00 7.41
N ALA A 170 -6.68 1.37 6.59
CA ALA A 170 -5.27 1.11 6.87
C ALA A 170 -4.51 2.43 7.17
N VAL A 171 -4.59 3.40 6.26
CA VAL A 171 -3.90 4.69 6.39
C VAL A 171 -4.38 5.47 7.62
N THR A 172 -5.69 5.55 7.84
CA THR A 172 -6.28 6.37 8.92
C THR A 172 -6.16 5.73 10.31
N SER A 173 -5.98 4.41 10.38
CA SER A 173 -5.83 3.68 11.65
C SER A 173 -4.38 3.42 12.05
N PHE A 174 -3.41 3.81 11.22
CA PHE A 174 -2.00 3.61 11.48
C PHE A 174 -1.56 4.29 12.78
N LYS A 175 -0.95 3.51 13.69
CA LYS A 175 -0.45 3.99 14.97
C LYS A 175 0.91 3.40 15.27
N VAL A 176 1.81 4.24 15.79
CA VAL A 176 3.08 3.83 16.38
C VAL A 176 2.91 3.74 17.89
N TYR A 177 3.22 2.58 18.46
CA TYR A 177 3.19 2.35 19.91
C TYR A 177 4.59 2.39 20.54
N ASP A 178 5.61 1.99 19.79
CA ASP A 178 6.99 1.96 20.26
C ASP A 178 7.94 2.53 19.21
N TRP A 179 8.40 3.75 19.49
CA TRP A 179 9.28 4.52 18.63
C TRP A 179 10.71 3.97 18.57
N SER A 180 11.09 3.03 19.44
CA SER A 180 12.38 2.32 19.35
C SER A 180 12.51 1.50 18.07
N LEU A 181 11.40 1.25 17.37
CA LEU A 181 11.39 0.69 16.02
C LEU A 181 12.28 1.49 15.06
N PHE A 182 12.32 2.81 15.21
CA PHE A 182 13.09 3.72 14.36
C PHE A 182 14.46 4.06 14.95
N GLY A 183 14.93 3.30 15.96
CA GLY A 183 16.14 3.64 16.72
C GLY A 183 15.97 4.87 17.64
N ALA A 184 14.74 5.34 17.82
CA ALA A 184 14.41 6.53 18.58
C ALA A 184 13.98 6.24 20.03
N SER A 185 14.23 7.18 20.94
CA SER A 185 13.66 7.13 22.30
C SER A 185 12.16 7.50 22.27
N ARG A 186 11.43 7.22 23.34
CA ARG A 186 10.01 7.62 23.45
C ARG A 186 9.88 9.16 23.35
N PRO A 187 8.94 9.68 22.53
CA PRO A 187 8.70 11.12 22.40
C PRO A 187 8.05 11.73 23.65
#